data_AF-A0A837L9T7-F1
#
_entry.id   AF-A0A837L9T7-F1
#
_cell.length_a   1.000
_cell.length_b   1.000
_cell.length_c   1.000
_cell.angle_alpha   90.00
_cell.angle_beta   90.00
_cell.angle_gamma   90.00
#
_symmetry.space_group_name_H-M   'P 1'
#
loop_
_entity.id
_entity.type
_entity.pdbx_description
1 polymer ?
#
loop_
_entity_poly.entity_id
_entity_poly.type
_entity_poly.pdbx_seq_one_letter_code
_entity_poly.pdbx_strand_id
1 'polypeptide(L)'
;MRHGEPEYRGAGKVSYREMAGWIDNYNRSSTGSDRPSEMAQILAYRALTFLSSPLPRALSSLKTLGCEPGLIDEVFREAELPVFRIPGLRLSPFYWAALFRVLWLCGLSGEAERVSAVKKRATKAAEILMNVAKDSDGPVLLMGHGMINRFIAKELIASGWKEQTSPVTGYWGAGVYSLV
;
A
#
# COMPACT_ATOMS: atom_id res chain seq x y z
N MET A 1 3.88 -5.74 4.02
CA MET A 1 2.76 -5.48 4.95
C MET A 1 2.00 -4.25 4.49
N ARG A 2 0.66 -4.28 4.57
CA ARG A 2 -0.17 -3.09 4.39
C ARG A 2 -0.27 -2.34 5.71
N HIS A 3 -0.22 -1.01 5.65
CA HIS A 3 -0.44 -0.13 6.79
C HIS A 3 -1.71 -0.47 7.59
N GLY A 4 -1.71 -0.07 8.86
CA GLY A 4 -2.87 -0.09 9.74
C GLY A 4 -3.99 0.84 9.29
N GLU A 5 -5.13 0.76 9.95
CA GLU A 5 -6.27 1.59 9.57
C GLU A 5 -6.03 3.10 9.76
N PRO A 6 -6.24 3.93 8.72
CA PRO A 6 -6.15 5.39 8.85
C PRO A 6 -7.22 5.97 9.77
N GLU A 7 -6.86 7.00 10.53
CA GLU A 7 -7.78 7.76 11.37
C GLU A 7 -8.86 8.45 10.52
N TYR A 8 -8.46 9.05 9.40
CA TYR A 8 -9.39 9.67 8.48
C TYR A 8 -10.11 8.64 7.62
N ARG A 9 -11.39 8.41 7.91
CA ARG A 9 -12.31 7.67 7.03
C ARG A 9 -13.17 8.61 6.16
N GLY A 10 -13.21 9.89 6.50
CA GLY A 10 -14.17 10.88 5.98
C GLY A 10 -15.58 10.69 6.53
N ALA A 11 -16.52 11.52 6.08
CA ALA A 11 -17.91 11.49 6.52
C ALA A 11 -18.89 11.47 5.33
N GLY A 12 -20.05 10.84 5.54
CA GLY A 12 -21.22 10.91 4.67
C GLY A 12 -21.05 10.39 3.23
N LYS A 13 -22.10 10.59 2.43
CA LYS A 13 -22.05 10.39 0.98
C LYS A 13 -21.52 11.66 0.31
N VAL A 14 -20.51 11.52 -0.52
CA VAL A 14 -19.83 12.60 -1.24
C VAL A 14 -20.10 12.47 -2.74
N SER A 15 -19.99 13.57 -3.48
CA SER A 15 -19.95 13.58 -4.95
C SER A 15 -18.53 13.33 -5.47
N TYR A 16 -18.38 13.09 -6.77
CA TYR A 16 -17.05 12.96 -7.39
C TYR A 16 -16.16 14.20 -7.20
N ARG A 17 -16.73 15.40 -7.08
CA ARG A 17 -15.96 16.65 -6.90
C ARG A 17 -15.30 16.70 -5.52
N GLU A 18 -15.99 16.19 -4.52
CA GLU A 18 -15.52 16.12 -3.13
C GLU A 18 -14.47 15.00 -2.93
N MET A 19 -14.37 14.04 -3.88
CA MET A 19 -13.41 12.94 -3.79
C MET A 19 -11.95 13.38 -3.82
N ALA A 20 -11.61 14.46 -4.55
CA ALA A 20 -10.23 14.96 -4.56
C ALA A 20 -9.79 15.38 -3.15
N GLY A 21 -10.60 16.17 -2.46
CA GLY A 21 -10.34 16.57 -1.07
C GLY A 21 -10.36 15.39 -0.10
N TRP A 22 -11.24 14.40 -0.31
CA TRP A 22 -11.22 13.18 0.51
C TRP A 22 -9.92 12.39 0.33
N ILE A 23 -9.44 12.24 -0.91
CA ILE A 23 -8.17 11.54 -1.22
C ILE A 23 -7.00 12.26 -0.56
N ASP A 24 -6.94 13.59 -0.65
CA ASP A 24 -5.86 14.38 -0.05
C ASP A 24 -5.82 14.23 1.47
N ASN A 25 -6.98 14.30 2.13
CA ASN A 25 -7.10 14.09 3.57
C ASN A 25 -6.71 12.66 3.96
N TYR A 26 -7.16 11.66 3.20
CA TYR A 26 -6.78 10.26 3.41
C TYR A 26 -5.28 10.04 3.21
N ASN A 27 -4.66 10.74 2.26
CA ASN A 27 -3.23 10.68 2.02
C ASN A 27 -2.40 11.30 3.13
N ARG A 28 -2.89 12.35 3.77
CA ARG A 28 -2.24 13.01 4.92
C ARG A 28 -2.50 12.32 6.25
N SER A 29 -3.45 11.37 6.30
CA SER A 29 -3.83 10.69 7.53
C SER A 29 -2.77 9.72 8.02
N SER A 30 -2.48 9.79 9.31
CA SER A 30 -1.84 8.72 10.08
C SER A 30 -2.82 7.58 10.38
N THR A 31 -2.31 6.49 10.94
CA THR A 31 -3.14 5.43 11.52
C THR A 31 -3.85 5.89 12.79
N GLY A 32 -5.08 5.40 12.99
CA GLY A 32 -5.86 5.63 14.20
C GLY A 32 -5.45 4.68 15.33
N SER A 33 -6.42 4.30 16.18
CA SER A 33 -6.24 3.43 17.34
C SER A 33 -6.27 1.92 17.04
N ASP A 34 -6.28 1.54 15.76
CA ASP A 34 -6.28 0.15 15.34
C ASP A 34 -4.97 -0.54 15.75
N ARG A 35 -5.06 -1.81 16.14
CA ARG A 35 -3.92 -2.58 16.65
C ARG A 35 -3.41 -3.55 15.58
N PRO A 36 -2.08 -3.70 15.44
CA PRO A 36 -1.54 -4.70 14.55
C PRO A 36 -1.99 -6.11 14.97
N SER A 37 -2.40 -6.90 13.98
CA SER A 37 -2.70 -8.33 14.21
C SER A 37 -1.49 -9.05 14.82
N GLU A 38 -1.74 -10.15 15.54
CA GLU A 38 -0.66 -10.97 16.11
C GLU A 38 0.34 -11.41 15.04
N MET A 39 -0.15 -11.81 13.86
CA MET A 39 0.71 -12.15 12.72
C MET A 39 1.58 -10.96 12.28
N ALA A 40 1.01 -9.75 12.21
CA ALA A 40 1.78 -8.56 11.85
C ALA A 40 2.88 -8.26 12.88
N GLN A 41 2.59 -8.42 14.17
CA GLN A 41 3.58 -8.27 15.24
C GLN A 41 4.70 -9.31 15.13
N ILE A 42 4.37 -10.58 14.88
CA ILE A 42 5.36 -11.66 14.69
C ILE A 42 6.26 -11.37 13.49
N LEU A 43 5.69 -10.94 12.37
CA LEU A 43 6.46 -10.62 11.17
C LEU A 43 7.38 -9.42 11.39
N ALA A 44 6.91 -8.39 12.10
CA ALA A 44 7.74 -7.24 12.45
C ALA A 44 8.88 -7.62 13.40
N TYR A 45 8.60 -8.44 14.41
CA TYR A 45 9.61 -8.94 15.35
C TYR A 45 10.71 -9.77 14.66
N ARG A 46 10.36 -10.53 13.62
CA ARG A 46 11.31 -11.36 12.87
C ARG A 46 12.12 -10.60 11.83
N ALA A 47 11.64 -9.44 11.39
CA ALA A 47 12.32 -8.66 10.36
C ALA A 47 13.51 -7.91 10.97
N LEU A 48 14.62 -7.85 10.22
CA LEU A 48 15.83 -7.12 10.62
C LEU A 48 15.99 -5.81 9.88
N THR A 49 15.30 -5.64 8.75
CA THR A 49 15.36 -4.43 7.93
C THR A 49 13.96 -3.98 7.56
N PHE A 50 13.71 -2.68 7.69
CA PHE A 50 12.40 -2.08 7.46
C PHE A 50 12.47 -1.04 6.35
N LEU A 51 11.58 -1.17 5.37
CA LEU A 51 11.38 -0.20 4.30
C LEU A 51 9.96 0.37 4.42
N SER A 52 9.78 1.61 3.99
CA SER A 52 8.45 2.25 4.03
C SER A 52 8.14 3.09 2.82
N SER A 53 6.85 3.12 2.50
CA SER A 53 6.25 4.26 1.79
C SER A 53 6.38 5.55 2.61
N PRO A 54 6.51 6.72 1.96
CA PRO A 54 6.55 8.01 2.65
C PRO A 54 5.19 8.47 3.18
N LEU A 55 4.09 7.80 2.82
CA LEU A 55 2.76 8.24 3.25
C LEU A 55 2.59 8.08 4.77
N PRO A 56 2.04 9.09 5.49
CA PRO A 56 1.95 9.13 6.95
C PRO A 56 1.44 7.84 7.60
N ARG A 57 0.36 7.26 7.08
CA ARG A 57 -0.19 5.97 7.57
C ARG A 57 0.79 4.80 7.51
N ALA A 58 1.71 4.74 6.53
CA ALA A 58 2.72 3.69 6.49
C ALA A 58 3.76 3.91 7.59
N LEU A 59 4.27 5.14 7.72
CA LEU A 59 5.24 5.51 8.75
C LEU A 59 4.70 5.33 10.17
N SER A 60 3.47 5.80 10.42
CA SER A 60 2.83 5.64 11.74
C SER A 60 2.57 4.17 12.07
N SER A 61 2.31 3.31 11.07
CA SER A 61 2.15 1.87 11.29
C SER A 61 3.44 1.21 11.76
N LEU A 62 4.59 1.56 11.16
CA LEU A 62 5.89 1.08 11.62
C LEU A 62 6.19 1.57 13.03
N LYS A 63 5.90 2.84 13.31
CA LYS A 63 6.04 3.40 14.66
C LYS A 63 5.18 2.65 15.69
N THR A 64 3.94 2.28 15.34
CA THR A 64 3.08 1.45 16.21
C THR A 64 3.67 0.06 16.48
N LEU A 65 4.43 -0.49 15.53
CA LEU A 65 5.17 -1.75 15.71
C LEU A 65 6.50 -1.57 16.45
N GLY A 66 6.90 -0.34 16.79
CA GLY A 66 8.20 -0.05 17.40
C GLY A 66 9.37 -0.18 16.42
N CYS A 67 9.11 -0.08 15.11
CA CYS A 67 10.12 -0.24 14.06
C CYS A 67 10.41 1.10 13.38
N GLU A 68 11.68 1.35 13.05
CA GLU A 68 12.10 2.52 12.27
C GLU A 68 12.56 2.10 10.87
N PRO A 69 12.11 2.78 9.79
CA PRO A 69 12.50 2.44 8.44
C PRO A 69 13.97 2.81 8.17
N GLY A 70 14.76 1.86 7.70
CA GLY A 70 16.11 2.12 7.17
C GLY A 70 16.10 2.77 5.79
N LEU A 71 14.99 2.68 5.07
CA LEU A 71 14.78 3.34 3.78
C LEU A 71 13.30 3.75 3.61
N ILE A 72 13.10 4.99 3.21
CA ILE A 72 11.81 5.55 2.81
C ILE A 72 11.93 6.00 1.36
N ASP A 73 11.06 5.51 0.47
CA ASP A 73 11.14 5.82 -0.96
C ASP A 73 9.75 5.92 -1.61
N GLU A 74 9.57 6.92 -2.48
CA GLU A 74 8.36 7.18 -3.27
C GLU A 74 7.96 6.00 -4.17
N VAL A 75 8.91 5.12 -4.51
CA VAL A 75 8.64 3.89 -5.26
C VAL A 75 7.59 3.02 -4.55
N PHE A 76 7.50 3.08 -3.22
CA PHE A 76 6.57 2.30 -2.41
C PHE A 76 5.23 3.00 -2.14
N ARG A 77 5.03 4.23 -2.61
CA ARG A 77 3.77 4.99 -2.41
C ARG A 77 2.58 4.26 -3.02
N GLU A 78 1.38 4.44 -2.44
CA GLU A 78 0.17 3.82 -2.98
C GLU A 78 -0.09 4.26 -4.42
N ALA A 79 -0.72 3.39 -5.20
CA ALA A 79 -1.16 3.74 -6.54
C ALA A 79 -2.21 4.86 -6.50
N GLU A 80 -1.94 5.98 -7.16
CA GLU A 80 -2.85 7.14 -7.19
C GLU A 80 -4.25 6.73 -7.63
N LEU A 81 -5.25 7.34 -7.00
CA LEU A 81 -6.65 7.07 -7.32
C LEU A 81 -7.16 8.16 -8.26
N PRO A 82 -7.46 7.86 -9.53
CA PRO A 82 -8.07 8.84 -10.41
C PRO A 82 -9.47 9.21 -9.94
N VAL A 83 -9.90 10.43 -10.27
CA VAL A 83 -11.27 10.90 -10.03
C VAL A 83 -11.96 11.09 -11.37
N PHE A 84 -13.00 10.30 -11.61
CA PHE A 84 -13.80 10.39 -12.83
C PHE A 84 -15.05 11.24 -12.62
N ARG A 85 -15.42 12.03 -13.64
CA ARG A 85 -16.60 12.90 -13.60
C ARG A 85 -17.87 12.06 -13.79
N ILE A 86 -18.61 11.84 -12.71
CA ILE A 86 -19.90 11.12 -12.73
C ILE A 86 -20.94 12.00 -12.00
N PRO A 87 -21.63 12.92 -12.71
CA PRO A 87 -22.58 13.83 -12.10
C PRO A 87 -23.83 13.11 -11.58
N GLY A 88 -24.54 13.73 -10.63
CA GLY A 88 -25.82 13.24 -10.10
C GLY A 88 -25.72 12.08 -9.09
N LEU A 89 -24.54 11.47 -8.92
CA LEU A 89 -24.33 10.37 -7.99
C LEU A 89 -23.64 10.85 -6.70
N ARG A 90 -24.09 10.35 -5.54
CA ARG A 90 -23.40 10.51 -4.26
C ARG A 90 -23.23 9.14 -3.59
N LEU A 91 -21.99 8.76 -3.29
CA LEU A 91 -21.63 7.48 -2.67
C LEU A 91 -20.74 7.72 -1.45
N SER A 92 -20.56 6.67 -0.63
CA SER A 92 -19.49 6.71 0.36
C SER A 92 -18.13 6.82 -0.37
N PRO A 93 -17.13 7.47 0.23
CA PRO A 93 -15.81 7.60 -0.39
C PRO A 93 -15.16 6.26 -0.74
N PHE A 94 -15.38 5.21 0.05
CA PHE A 94 -14.86 3.88 -0.24
C PHE A 94 -15.51 3.24 -1.46
N TYR A 95 -16.82 3.44 -1.69
CA TYR A 95 -17.47 2.96 -2.91
C TYR A 95 -17.01 3.75 -4.15
N TRP A 96 -16.80 5.06 -4.01
CA TRP A 96 -16.15 5.84 -5.06
C TRP A 96 -14.75 5.33 -5.37
N ALA A 97 -13.93 5.08 -4.34
CA ALA A 97 -12.58 4.56 -4.51
C ALA A 97 -12.57 3.19 -5.19
N ALA A 98 -13.51 2.30 -4.85
CA ALA A 98 -13.66 1.01 -5.53
C ALA A 98 -14.03 1.19 -7.00
N LEU A 99 -15.04 2.02 -7.30
CA LEU A 99 -15.49 2.29 -8.67
C LEU A 99 -14.36 2.90 -9.52
N PHE A 100 -13.70 3.94 -9.02
CA PHE A 100 -12.58 4.58 -9.70
C PHE A 100 -11.41 3.63 -9.89
N ARG A 101 -11.14 2.74 -8.93
CA ARG A 101 -10.10 1.72 -9.08
C ARG A 101 -10.43 0.71 -10.17
N VAL A 102 -11.70 0.30 -10.30
CA VAL A 102 -12.14 -0.60 -11.39
C VAL A 102 -11.94 0.07 -12.75
N LEU A 103 -12.43 1.31 -12.91
CA LEU A 103 -12.23 2.10 -14.13
C LEU A 103 -10.74 2.27 -14.46
N TRP A 104 -9.92 2.47 -13.42
CA TRP A 104 -8.47 2.58 -13.55
C TRP A 104 -7.81 1.32 -14.05
N LEU A 105 -8.20 0.16 -13.50
CA LEU A 105 -7.71 -1.14 -13.94
C LEU A 105 -8.15 -1.47 -15.38
N CYS A 106 -9.27 -0.91 -15.84
CA CYS A 106 -9.70 -0.97 -17.25
C CYS A 106 -8.93 -0.03 -18.19
N GLY A 107 -7.94 0.72 -17.68
CA GLY A 107 -7.03 1.55 -18.49
C GLY A 107 -7.32 3.05 -18.46
N LEU A 108 -8.38 3.49 -17.79
CA LEU A 108 -8.69 4.91 -17.65
C LEU A 108 -7.80 5.52 -16.56
N SER A 109 -6.99 6.51 -16.88
CA SER A 109 -6.10 7.15 -15.89
C SER A 109 -6.56 8.54 -15.48
N GLY A 110 -7.29 9.24 -16.36
CA GLY A 110 -7.44 10.69 -16.20
C GLY A 110 -6.06 11.33 -16.05
N GLU A 111 -5.90 12.14 -15.01
CA GLU A 111 -4.64 12.80 -14.64
C GLU A 111 -3.75 11.98 -13.68
N ALA A 112 -4.24 10.83 -13.18
CA ALA A 112 -3.47 9.99 -12.26
C ALA A 112 -2.48 9.09 -13.01
N GLU A 113 -1.50 8.54 -12.27
CA GLU A 113 -0.55 7.59 -12.85
C GLU A 113 -1.26 6.39 -13.52
N ARG A 114 -0.78 5.99 -14.70
CA ARG A 114 -1.32 4.83 -15.44
C ARG A 114 -0.96 3.52 -14.74
N VAL A 115 -1.78 2.48 -14.94
CA VAL A 115 -1.48 1.11 -14.48
C VAL A 115 -0.10 0.64 -14.98
N SER A 116 0.27 0.97 -16.21
CA SER A 116 1.60 0.64 -16.77
C SER A 116 2.75 1.35 -16.04
N ALA A 117 2.54 2.59 -15.60
CA ALA A 117 3.52 3.32 -14.79
C ALA A 117 3.66 2.70 -13.40
N VAL A 118 2.55 2.32 -12.76
CA VAL A 118 2.57 1.60 -11.47
C VAL A 118 3.28 0.26 -11.58
N LYS A 119 3.06 -0.50 -12.66
CA LYS A 119 3.78 -1.75 -12.90
C LYS A 119 5.30 -1.53 -12.99
N LYS A 120 5.75 -0.56 -13.80
CA LYS A 120 7.18 -0.20 -13.88
C LYS A 120 7.76 0.20 -12.53
N ARG A 121 7.01 0.98 -11.76
CA ARG A 121 7.39 1.39 -10.40
C ARG A 121 7.46 0.17 -9.45
N ALA A 122 6.52 -0.76 -9.55
CA ALA A 122 6.51 -1.99 -8.78
C ALA A 122 7.68 -2.91 -9.12
N THR A 123 8.11 -2.98 -10.38
CA THR A 123 9.32 -3.72 -10.78
C THR A 123 10.54 -3.15 -10.06
N LYS A 124 10.73 -1.82 -10.10
CA LYS A 124 11.82 -1.14 -9.36
C LYS A 124 11.72 -1.37 -7.84
N ALA A 125 10.52 -1.30 -7.26
CA ALA A 125 10.31 -1.57 -5.85
C ALA A 125 10.68 -3.03 -5.47
N ALA A 126 10.34 -4.00 -6.31
CA ALA A 126 10.71 -5.39 -6.11
C ALA A 126 12.23 -5.59 -6.22
N GLU A 127 12.89 -4.96 -7.20
CA GLU A 127 14.35 -4.97 -7.32
C GLU A 127 15.04 -4.43 -6.05
N ILE A 128 14.56 -3.29 -5.51
CA ILE A 128 15.07 -2.74 -4.25
C ILE A 128 14.90 -3.74 -3.11
N LEU A 129 13.71 -4.33 -2.96
CA LEU A 129 13.46 -5.33 -1.91
C LEU A 129 14.37 -6.54 -2.03
N MET A 130 14.56 -7.06 -3.25
CA MET A 130 15.42 -8.21 -3.50
C MET A 130 16.89 -7.90 -3.19
N ASN A 131 17.37 -6.70 -3.56
CA ASN A 131 18.74 -6.30 -3.26
C ASN A 131 18.96 -6.14 -1.76
N VAL A 132 18.07 -5.41 -1.08
CA VAL A 132 18.16 -5.27 0.39
C VAL A 132 18.04 -6.61 1.09
N ALA A 133 17.23 -7.54 0.59
CA ALA A 133 17.12 -8.88 1.17
C ALA A 133 18.37 -9.74 0.97
N LYS A 134 19.14 -9.54 -0.10
CA LYS A 134 20.43 -10.22 -0.30
C LYS A 134 21.51 -9.72 0.64
N ASP A 135 21.48 -8.42 0.94
CA ASP A 135 22.48 -7.75 1.77
C ASP A 135 22.12 -7.79 3.28
N SER A 136 20.92 -8.26 3.63
CA SER A 136 20.44 -8.34 5.00
C SER A 136 20.68 -9.72 5.61
N ASP A 137 21.03 -9.75 6.90
CA ASP A 137 21.16 -10.99 7.69
C ASP A 137 19.80 -11.64 8.02
N GLY A 138 18.68 -11.09 7.53
CA GLY A 138 17.36 -11.61 7.83
C GLY A 138 16.23 -11.01 6.99
N PRO A 139 14.97 -11.32 7.36
CA PRO A 139 13.81 -10.88 6.59
C PRO A 139 13.71 -9.36 6.50
N VAL A 140 13.32 -8.89 5.30
CA VAL A 140 13.05 -7.48 5.02
C VAL A 140 11.53 -7.25 5.05
N LEU A 141 11.09 -6.28 5.83
CA LEU A 141 9.68 -5.88 5.92
C LEU A 141 9.46 -4.56 5.18
N LEU A 142 8.63 -4.59 4.14
CA LEU A 142 8.06 -3.39 3.53
C LEU A 142 6.74 -3.02 4.20
N MET A 143 6.63 -1.80 4.72
CA MET A 143 5.38 -1.16 5.08
C MET A 143 4.85 -0.32 3.91
N GLY A 144 3.81 -0.81 3.25
CA GLY A 144 3.25 -0.22 2.04
C GLY A 144 1.72 -0.21 2.03
N HIS A 145 1.15 -0.32 0.83
CA HIS A 145 -0.28 -0.13 0.62
C HIS A 145 -0.91 -1.23 -0.25
N GLY A 146 -2.23 -1.27 -0.32
CA GLY A 146 -2.95 -2.40 -0.91
C GLY A 146 -2.62 -2.64 -2.39
N MET A 147 -2.71 -1.61 -3.22
CA MET A 147 -2.52 -1.81 -4.67
C MET A 147 -1.04 -1.97 -5.02
N ILE A 148 -0.18 -1.09 -4.53
CA ILE A 148 1.26 -1.18 -4.84
C ILE A 148 1.87 -2.49 -4.33
N ASN A 149 1.52 -2.97 -3.12
CA ASN A 149 2.03 -4.25 -2.61
C ASN A 149 1.58 -5.42 -3.49
N ARG A 150 0.36 -5.37 -4.05
CA ARG A 150 -0.13 -6.41 -4.97
C ARG A 150 0.65 -6.42 -6.28
N PHE A 151 1.06 -5.27 -6.79
CA PHE A 151 1.94 -5.22 -7.95
C PHE A 151 3.34 -5.72 -7.61
N ILE A 152 3.93 -5.27 -6.50
CA ILE A 152 5.26 -5.73 -6.03
C ILE A 152 5.28 -7.26 -5.86
N ALA A 153 4.26 -7.84 -5.21
CA ALA A 153 4.15 -9.28 -5.04
C ALA A 153 4.19 -10.04 -6.37
N LYS A 154 3.54 -9.53 -7.41
CA LYS A 154 3.59 -10.14 -8.75
C LYS A 154 4.99 -10.10 -9.35
N GLU A 155 5.70 -8.98 -9.18
CA GLU A 155 7.06 -8.82 -9.69
C GLU A 155 8.05 -9.71 -8.92
N LEU A 156 7.89 -9.89 -7.60
CA LEU A 156 8.66 -10.85 -6.81
C LEU A 156 8.44 -12.28 -7.31
N ILE A 157 7.19 -12.69 -7.51
CA ILE A 157 6.85 -14.03 -8.04
C ILE A 157 7.43 -14.22 -9.45
N ALA A 158 7.30 -13.22 -10.33
CA ALA A 158 7.88 -13.25 -11.66
C ALA A 158 9.42 -13.36 -11.64
N SER A 159 10.06 -12.85 -10.58
CA SER A 159 11.49 -12.94 -10.32
C SER A 159 11.91 -14.23 -9.62
N GLY A 160 11.01 -15.21 -9.48
CA GLY A 160 11.31 -16.54 -8.93
C GLY A 160 11.07 -16.71 -7.42
N TRP A 161 10.60 -15.68 -6.72
CA TRP A 161 10.25 -15.81 -5.31
C TRP A 161 8.95 -16.60 -5.14
N LYS A 162 8.86 -17.46 -4.13
CA LYS A 162 7.64 -18.19 -3.79
C LYS A 162 6.87 -17.49 -2.68
N GLU A 163 5.56 -17.40 -2.85
CA GLU A 163 4.65 -16.94 -1.80
C GLU A 163 4.50 -18.05 -0.75
N GLN A 164 5.00 -17.79 0.46
CA GLN A 164 4.88 -18.69 1.61
C GLN A 164 3.57 -18.46 2.36
N THR A 165 3.10 -17.22 2.36
CA THR A 165 1.84 -16.83 2.99
C THR A 165 1.21 -15.74 2.17
N SER A 166 -0.03 -15.96 1.75
CA SER A 166 -0.82 -14.97 1.04
C SER A 166 -1.25 -13.85 2.00
N PRO A 167 -1.23 -12.57 1.59
CA PRO A 167 -1.68 -11.49 2.43
C PRO A 167 -3.17 -11.61 2.77
N VAL A 168 -3.49 -11.53 4.07
CA VAL A 168 -4.88 -11.36 4.54
C VAL A 168 -5.44 -10.05 3.98
N THR A 169 -6.70 -10.06 3.57
CA THR A 169 -7.39 -8.86 3.07
C THR A 169 -7.60 -7.86 4.20
N GLY A 170 -7.26 -6.59 3.97
CA GLY A 170 -7.52 -5.51 4.93
C GLY A 170 -6.24 -4.86 5.42
N TYR A 171 -6.36 -4.01 6.45
CA TYR A 171 -5.22 -3.37 7.11
C TYR A 171 -4.38 -4.41 7.85
N TRP A 172 -3.09 -4.12 8.07
CA TRP A 172 -2.10 -5.04 8.65
C TRP A 172 -1.85 -6.35 7.89
N GLY A 173 -2.55 -6.60 6.79
CA GLY A 173 -2.35 -7.77 5.93
C GLY A 173 -0.92 -7.81 5.39
N ALA A 174 -0.26 -8.96 5.53
CA ALA A 174 1.11 -9.16 5.08
C ALA A 174 1.26 -10.49 4.35
N GLY A 175 1.94 -10.44 3.20
CA GLY A 175 2.40 -11.63 2.50
C GLY A 175 3.88 -11.86 2.80
N VAL A 176 4.31 -13.12 2.77
CA VAL A 176 5.71 -13.53 2.97
C VAL A 176 6.19 -14.23 1.71
N TYR A 177 7.35 -13.80 1.22
CA TYR A 177 7.95 -14.31 -0.01
C TYR A 177 9.40 -14.72 0.29
N SER A 178 9.85 -15.84 -0.27
CA SER A 178 11.25 -16.28 -0.16
C SER A 178 11.78 -16.85 -1.47
N LEU A 179 13.10 -16.79 -1.68
CA LEU A 179 13.78 -17.67 -2.63
C LEU A 179 13.76 -19.10 -2.08
N VAL A 180 13.72 -20.09 -2.97
CA VAL A 180 13.85 -21.52 -2.63
C VAL A 180 15.28 -21.95 -2.78
#